data_AF-A0A6G1FU95-F1
#
_entry.id   AF-A0A6G1FU95-F1
#
_cell.length_a   1.000
_cell.length_b   1.000
_cell.length_c   1.000
_cell.angle_alpha   90.00
_cell.angle_beta   90.00
_cell.angle_gamma   90.00
#
_symmetry.space_group_name_H-M   'P 1'
#
loop_
_entity.id
_entity.type
_entity.pdbx_description
1 polymer ?
#
loop_
_entity_poly.entity_id
_entity_poly.type
_entity_poly.pdbx_seq_one_letter_code
_entity_poly.pdbx_strand_id
1 'polypeptide(L)'
;MSVTLSLVTIHRALIVRRAIQMSRAREQDGILLRNQSPSPSPSPYTPPDARFGFTPASERFSYFSSSTSPYLSPKAPSPSYRPVPSHESLVPVSRPNTSKSPSGWVILHLLGTFVGLTGLIAVIRADFGNNRELRNLTYGFVITTIVITIGAASAFYMKGWDKWMANERGGRLCFNTGMKAGGAALGAFLASLGVLGALYSDLVLGAVAHNWTGMPNEDNALLYWSWFISKRIPLFAY
;
A
#
# COMPACT_ATOMS: atom_id res chain seq x y z
N MET A 1 2.06 8.52 20.23
CA MET A 1 2.68 7.20 19.90
C MET A 1 3.23 7.08 18.47
N SER A 2 2.85 7.94 17.50
CA SER A 2 3.38 7.83 16.12
C SER A 2 4.87 8.21 15.97
N VAL A 3 5.38 9.12 16.81
CA VAL A 3 6.75 9.66 16.70
C VAL A 3 7.82 8.61 17.08
N THR A 4 7.52 7.77 18.07
CA THR A 4 8.41 6.67 18.50
C THR A 4 8.53 5.58 17.43
N LEU A 5 7.45 5.29 16.70
CA LEU A 5 7.48 4.34 15.58
C LEU A 5 8.37 4.84 14.43
N SER A 6 8.25 6.11 14.03
CA SER A 6 9.12 6.70 13.00
C SER A 6 10.61 6.70 13.37
N LEU A 7 10.94 6.94 14.64
CA LEU A 7 12.31 6.87 15.15
C LEU A 7 12.89 5.46 15.11
N VAL A 8 12.09 4.45 15.47
CA VAL A 8 12.48 3.04 15.37
C VAL A 8 12.71 2.63 13.92
N THR A 9 11.87 3.09 12.98
CA THR A 9 12.02 2.79 11.56
C THR A 9 13.27 3.43 10.97
N ILE A 10 13.56 4.70 11.31
CA ILE A 10 14.78 5.39 10.87
C ILE A 10 16.03 4.72 11.44
N HIS A 11 16.01 4.35 12.72
CA HIS A 11 17.12 3.67 13.37
C HIS A 11 17.41 2.31 12.72
N ARG A 12 16.36 1.53 12.39
CA ARG A 12 16.52 0.24 11.69
C ARG A 12 17.02 0.43 10.26
N ALA A 13 16.55 1.44 9.54
CA ALA A 13 17.05 1.75 8.20
C ALA A 13 18.56 2.10 8.20
N LEU A 14 19.03 2.81 9.23
CA LEU A 14 20.46 3.11 9.41
C LEU A 14 21.31 1.86 9.67
N ILE A 15 20.81 0.91 10.47
CA ILE A 15 21.50 -0.36 10.74
C ILE A 15 21.64 -1.18 9.46
N VAL A 16 20.55 -1.35 8.70
CA VAL A 16 20.56 -2.11 7.44
C VAL A 16 21.51 -1.48 6.43
N ARG A 17 21.51 -0.14 6.32
CA ARG A 17 22.44 0.57 5.44
C ARG A 17 23.91 0.32 5.81
N ARG A 18 24.23 0.30 7.10
CA ARG A 18 25.60 -0.02 7.57
C ARG A 18 25.98 -1.46 7.26
N ALA A 19 25.07 -2.41 7.43
CA ALA A 19 25.33 -3.81 7.11
C ALA A 19 25.65 -4.02 5.62
N ILE A 20 24.89 -3.38 4.72
CA ILE A 20 25.14 -3.43 3.27
C ILE A 20 26.47 -2.77 2.89
N GLN A 21 26.87 -1.69 3.57
CA GLN A 21 28.17 -1.07 3.33
C GLN A 21 29.33 -1.98 3.77
N MET A 22 29.19 -2.68 4.89
CA MET A 22 30.21 -3.62 5.36
C MET A 22 30.34 -4.86 4.47
N SER A 23 29.23 -5.38 3.93
CA SER A 23 29.31 -6.51 3.00
C SER A 23 30.03 -6.14 1.70
N ARG A 24 29.74 -4.95 1.13
CA ARG A 24 30.44 -4.44 -0.06
C ARG A 24 31.93 -4.20 0.20
N ALA A 25 32.30 -3.69 1.38
CA ALA A 25 33.71 -3.52 1.74
C ALA A 25 34.45 -4.87 1.79
N ARG A 26 33.84 -5.89 2.40
CA ARG A 26 34.42 -7.26 2.44
C ARG A 26 34.58 -7.88 1.05
N GLU A 27 33.64 -7.63 0.15
CA GLU A 27 33.70 -8.17 -1.21
C GLU A 27 34.85 -7.54 -2.01
N GLN A 28 35.10 -6.23 -1.83
CA GLN A 28 36.26 -5.55 -2.42
C GLN A 28 37.59 -6.09 -1.89
N ASP A 29 37.69 -6.34 -0.57
CA ASP A 29 38.89 -6.94 0.03
C ASP A 29 39.12 -8.37 -0.48
N GLY A 30 38.05 -9.16 -0.65
CA GLY A 30 38.12 -10.50 -1.22
C GLY A 30 38.62 -10.52 -2.66
N ILE A 31 38.23 -9.55 -3.49
CA ILE A 31 38.71 -9.42 -4.87
C ILE A 31 40.21 -9.07 -4.90
N LEU A 32 40.69 -8.24 -3.99
CA LEU A 32 42.12 -7.92 -3.88
C LEU A 32 42.96 -9.14 -3.45
N LEU A 33 42.44 -9.96 -2.53
CA LEU A 33 43.10 -11.18 -2.10
C LEU A 33 43.07 -12.30 -3.16
N ARG A 34 42.02 -12.35 -4.00
CA ARG A 34 41.89 -13.36 -5.06
C ARG A 34 42.94 -13.22 -6.18
N ASN A 35 43.49 -12.03 -6.39
CA ASN A 35 44.59 -11.82 -7.34
C ASN A 35 45.96 -12.29 -6.81
N GLN A 36 46.07 -12.69 -5.54
CA GLN A 36 47.22 -13.44 -5.04
C GLN A 36 46.93 -14.94 -5.16
N SER A 37 46.89 -15.44 -6.39
CA SER A 37 46.86 -16.89 -6.61
C SER A 37 48.28 -17.46 -6.43
N PRO A 38 48.51 -18.37 -5.47
CA PRO A 38 49.73 -19.17 -5.46
C PRO A 38 49.76 -20.13 -6.66
N SER A 39 50.96 -20.31 -7.21
CA SER A 39 51.28 -21.22 -8.32
C SER A 39 50.59 -22.58 -8.16
N PRO A 40 49.96 -23.14 -9.21
CA PRO A 40 49.30 -24.43 -9.14
C PRO A 40 50.33 -25.53 -8.86
N SER A 41 50.17 -26.22 -7.73
CA SER A 41 50.78 -27.54 -7.53
C SER A 41 49.89 -28.60 -8.18
N PRO A 42 50.46 -29.55 -8.94
CA PRO A 42 49.69 -30.59 -9.62
C PRO A 42 49.04 -31.54 -8.61
N SER A 43 47.71 -31.64 -8.66
CA SER A 43 46.94 -32.58 -7.84
C SER A 43 46.83 -33.95 -8.54
N PRO A 44 46.88 -35.06 -7.79
CA PRO A 44 46.68 -36.41 -8.33
C PRO A 44 45.22 -36.65 -8.74
N TYR A 45 45.08 -37.32 -9.87
CA TYR A 45 43.84 -37.78 -10.48
C TYR A 45 43.03 -38.67 -9.52
N THR A 46 41.75 -38.36 -9.31
CA THR A 46 40.77 -39.23 -8.64
C THR A 46 39.64 -39.57 -9.62
N PRO A 47 39.25 -40.85 -9.75
CA PRO A 47 38.24 -41.30 -10.71
C PRO A 47 36.81 -40.94 -10.26
N PRO A 48 35.86 -40.90 -11.21
CA PRO A 48 34.47 -40.55 -10.95
C PRO A 48 33.69 -41.79 -10.49
N ASP A 49 33.22 -41.77 -9.23
CA ASP A 49 32.25 -42.74 -8.76
C ASP A 49 30.81 -42.26 -8.92
N ALA A 50 29.99 -43.26 -9.24
CA ALA A 50 28.70 -43.17 -9.88
C ALA A 50 27.55 -43.15 -8.86
N ARG A 51 26.44 -42.57 -9.32
CA ARG A 51 25.03 -42.93 -8.99
C ARG A 51 24.55 -42.78 -7.55
N PHE A 52 23.37 -42.16 -7.43
CA PHE A 52 22.19 -42.44 -6.57
C PHE A 52 21.47 -41.07 -6.44
N GLY A 53 20.22 -40.83 -6.85
CA GLY A 53 19.04 -41.65 -7.08
C GLY A 53 17.89 -41.04 -6.25
N PHE A 54 16.79 -40.59 -6.93
CA PHE A 54 15.40 -40.39 -6.44
C PHE A 54 15.16 -39.54 -5.14
N THR A 55 14.21 -38.62 -4.98
CA THR A 55 12.78 -38.48 -5.39
C THR A 55 12.32 -37.02 -5.19
N PRO A 56 11.34 -36.49 -5.94
CA PRO A 56 10.61 -35.28 -5.56
C PRO A 56 9.40 -35.64 -4.68
N ALA A 57 9.34 -35.10 -3.46
CA ALA A 57 8.16 -35.19 -2.59
C ALA A 57 7.15 -34.11 -3.00
N SER A 58 6.06 -34.54 -3.63
CA SER A 58 4.89 -33.72 -3.90
C SER A 58 4.06 -33.58 -2.62
N GLU A 59 4.17 -32.45 -1.92
CA GLU A 59 3.25 -32.12 -0.83
C GLU A 59 1.94 -31.55 -1.39
N ARG A 60 0.90 -32.39 -1.36
CA ARG A 60 -0.49 -32.01 -1.54
C ARG A 60 -0.95 -31.24 -0.30
N PHE A 61 -1.21 -29.94 -0.43
CA PHE A 61 -1.96 -29.20 0.58
C PHE A 61 -3.43 -29.12 0.20
N SER A 62 -4.25 -29.74 1.04
CA SER A 62 -5.71 -29.83 0.95
C SER A 62 -6.35 -28.47 1.26
N TYR A 63 -7.24 -28.01 0.37
CA TYR A 63 -8.12 -26.87 0.62
C TYR A 63 -9.16 -27.26 1.68
N PHE A 64 -9.06 -26.69 2.89
CA PHE A 64 -10.15 -26.75 3.87
C PHE A 64 -11.19 -25.68 3.52
N SER A 65 -12.27 -26.11 2.86
CA SER A 65 -13.49 -25.33 2.65
C SER A 65 -14.35 -25.37 3.91
N SER A 66 -14.31 -24.33 4.74
CA SER A 66 -15.25 -24.13 5.85
C SER A 66 -16.46 -23.33 5.38
N SER A 67 -17.38 -24.02 4.72
CA SER A 67 -18.74 -23.56 4.45
C SER A 67 -19.68 -24.08 5.53
N THR A 68 -19.94 -23.31 6.59
CA THR A 68 -21.20 -23.42 7.37
C THR A 68 -21.31 -22.30 8.39
N SER A 69 -22.26 -21.40 8.19
CA SER A 69 -23.04 -20.89 9.32
C SER A 69 -24.44 -20.50 8.83
N PRO A 70 -25.44 -21.33 9.13
CA PRO A 70 -26.83 -21.00 8.88
C PRO A 70 -27.52 -20.57 10.18
N TYR A 71 -28.49 -19.67 10.05
CA TYR A 71 -29.48 -19.27 11.08
C TYR A 71 -28.95 -18.35 12.20
N LEU A 72 -29.67 -17.38 12.77
CA LEU A 72 -31.10 -17.13 12.85
C LEU A 72 -31.40 -15.63 12.65
N SER A 73 -32.43 -15.33 11.86
CA SER A 73 -33.10 -14.03 11.86
C SER A 73 -34.22 -14.06 12.91
N PRO A 74 -34.21 -13.22 13.97
CA PRO A 74 -35.30 -13.15 14.91
C PRO A 74 -36.49 -12.42 14.27
N LYS A 75 -37.61 -13.13 14.14
CA LYS A 75 -38.90 -12.60 13.72
C LYS A 75 -39.38 -11.59 14.78
N ALA A 76 -39.35 -10.30 14.44
CA ALA A 76 -39.84 -9.25 15.33
C ALA A 76 -41.36 -9.33 15.51
N PRO A 77 -41.89 -9.15 16.74
CA PRO A 77 -43.33 -9.10 16.99
C PRO A 77 -43.94 -7.81 16.41
N SER A 78 -45.11 -7.97 15.78
CA SER A 78 -45.90 -6.89 15.17
C SER A 78 -46.30 -5.83 16.21
N PRO A 79 -46.03 -4.53 15.97
CA PRO A 79 -46.48 -3.48 16.87
C PRO A 79 -47.99 -3.30 16.75
N SER A 80 -48.67 -3.39 17.90
CA SER A 80 -50.08 -3.01 18.05
C SER A 80 -50.20 -1.50 17.85
N TYR A 81 -50.89 -1.09 16.78
CA TYR A 81 -51.20 0.30 16.50
C TYR A 81 -52.19 0.83 17.55
N ARG A 82 -51.72 1.69 18.45
CA ARG A 82 -52.59 2.49 19.33
C ARG A 82 -52.69 3.89 18.72
N PRO A 83 -53.88 4.36 18.30
CA PRO A 83 -54.03 5.71 17.78
C PRO A 83 -53.83 6.71 18.93
N VAL A 84 -52.78 7.53 18.84
CA VAL A 84 -52.50 8.61 19.79
C VAL A 84 -53.19 9.88 19.28
N PRO A 85 -53.96 10.59 20.13
CA PRO A 85 -54.63 11.82 19.75
C PRO A 85 -53.62 12.92 19.41
N SER A 86 -53.84 13.55 18.26
CA SER A 86 -53.08 14.67 17.70
C SER A 86 -53.33 15.96 18.49
N HIS A 87 -52.46 16.25 19.46
CA HIS A 87 -52.22 17.62 19.90
C HIS A 87 -50.79 18.01 19.51
N GLU A 88 -50.68 18.66 18.35
CA GLU A 88 -49.46 19.25 17.80
C GLU A 88 -48.95 20.37 18.70
N SER A 89 -48.16 20.00 19.70
CA SER A 89 -47.27 20.95 20.37
C SER A 89 -46.03 21.11 19.49
N LEU A 90 -45.94 22.26 18.82
CA LEU A 90 -44.81 22.70 17.99
C LEU A 90 -43.55 22.83 18.84
N VAL A 91 -42.92 21.72 19.20
CA VAL A 91 -41.57 21.72 19.75
C VAL A 91 -40.63 21.95 18.57
N PRO A 92 -39.89 23.07 18.51
CA PRO A 92 -38.91 23.29 17.46
C PRO A 92 -37.87 22.16 17.57
N VAL A 93 -37.87 21.27 16.58
CA VAL A 93 -36.86 20.22 16.43
C VAL A 93 -35.53 20.91 16.18
N SER A 94 -34.76 21.11 17.25
CA SER A 94 -33.38 21.59 17.20
C SER A 94 -32.59 20.65 16.30
N ARG A 95 -32.36 21.06 15.04
CA ARG A 95 -31.51 20.32 14.12
C ARG A 95 -30.13 20.22 14.76
N PRO A 96 -29.59 19.01 14.98
CA PRO A 96 -28.25 18.87 15.53
C PRO A 96 -27.29 19.64 14.62
N ASN A 97 -26.68 20.66 15.19
CA ASN A 97 -25.62 21.45 14.61
C ASN A 97 -24.38 20.57 14.54
N THR A 98 -24.34 19.68 13.54
CA THR A 98 -23.19 18.85 13.19
C THR A 98 -22.02 19.78 12.86
N SER A 99 -21.21 20.10 13.87
CA SER A 99 -19.99 20.86 13.68
C SER A 99 -19.04 20.00 12.85
N LYS A 100 -18.81 20.43 11.61
CA LYS A 100 -17.89 19.78 10.68
C LYS A 100 -16.45 20.13 11.05
N SER A 101 -16.01 19.73 12.25
CA SER A 101 -14.58 19.69 12.51
C SER A 101 -14.00 18.56 11.66
N PRO A 102 -13.00 18.81 10.80
CA PRO A 102 -12.29 17.72 10.15
C PRO A 102 -11.71 16.85 11.26
N SER A 103 -12.15 15.59 11.32
CA SER A 103 -11.70 14.65 12.33
C SER A 103 -10.17 14.55 12.26
N GLY A 104 -9.47 14.76 13.38
CA GLY A 104 -8.00 14.80 13.43
C GLY A 104 -7.33 13.56 12.81
N TRP A 105 -8.07 12.45 12.70
CA TRP A 105 -7.72 11.25 11.96
C TRP A 105 -7.36 11.48 10.48
N VAL A 106 -8.02 12.43 9.79
CA VAL A 106 -7.71 12.74 8.39
C VAL A 106 -6.32 13.35 8.27
N ILE A 107 -5.96 14.27 9.18
CA ILE A 107 -4.64 14.90 9.21
C ILE A 107 -3.56 13.85 9.48
N LEU A 108 -3.82 12.93 10.41
CA LEU A 108 -2.89 11.85 10.74
C LEU A 108 -2.67 10.91 9.54
N HIS A 109 -3.74 10.58 8.81
CA HIS A 109 -3.64 9.81 7.57
C HIS A 109 -2.79 10.53 6.52
N LEU A 110 -3.01 11.83 6.35
CA LEU A 110 -2.31 12.65 5.36
C LEU A 110 -0.80 12.71 5.68
N LEU A 111 -0.44 12.89 6.96
CA LEU A 111 0.95 12.83 7.40
C LEU A 111 1.58 11.44 7.15
N GLY A 112 0.84 10.37 7.49
CA GLY A 112 1.27 8.99 7.26
C GLY A 112 1.56 8.71 5.79
N THR A 113 0.70 9.18 4.87
CA THR A 113 0.93 9.04 3.43
C THR A 113 2.18 9.78 2.97
N PHE A 114 2.48 10.98 3.48
CA PHE A 114 3.72 11.69 3.13
C PHE A 114 4.98 10.95 3.59
N VAL A 115 4.97 10.44 4.83
CA VAL A 115 6.11 9.68 5.36
C VAL A 115 6.31 8.38 4.56
N GLY A 116 5.22 7.66 4.27
CA GLY A 116 5.27 6.43 3.45
C GLY A 116 5.79 6.69 2.04
N LEU A 117 5.29 7.75 1.39
CA LEU A 117 5.72 8.13 0.04
C LEU A 117 7.19 8.56 0.00
N THR A 118 7.66 9.26 1.03
CA THR A 118 9.09 9.64 1.14
C THR A 118 9.99 8.41 1.29
N GLY A 119 9.60 7.45 2.14
CA GLY A 119 10.32 6.19 2.30
C GLY A 119 10.35 5.38 1.00
N LEU A 120 9.23 5.34 0.28
CA LEU A 120 9.12 4.68 -1.01
C LEU A 120 10.05 5.30 -2.05
N ILE A 121 10.09 6.63 -2.16
CA ILE A 121 11.00 7.34 -3.08
C ILE A 121 12.46 7.02 -2.78
N ALA A 122 12.83 6.93 -1.50
CA ALA A 122 14.20 6.60 -1.10
C ALA A 122 14.61 5.19 -1.57
N VAL A 123 13.72 4.20 -1.45
CA VAL A 123 13.95 2.82 -1.92
C VAL A 123 14.05 2.78 -3.43
N ILE A 124 13.10 3.42 -4.15
CA ILE A 124 13.12 3.49 -5.61
C ILE A 124 14.46 4.06 -6.06
N ARG A 125 14.89 5.20 -5.51
CA ARG A 125 16.12 5.88 -5.93
C ARG A 125 17.37 5.02 -5.73
N ALA A 126 17.40 4.17 -4.70
CA ALA A 126 18.52 3.29 -4.43
C ALA A 126 18.67 2.19 -5.51
N ASP A 127 17.55 1.69 -6.05
CA ASP A 127 17.54 0.49 -6.91
C ASP A 127 17.16 0.77 -8.38
N PHE A 128 16.73 2.00 -8.71
CA PHE A 128 16.26 2.39 -10.05
C PHE A 128 17.29 2.21 -11.16
N GLY A 129 18.58 2.39 -10.83
CA GLY A 129 19.66 2.26 -11.81
C GLY A 129 19.87 0.81 -12.26
N ASN A 130 19.71 -0.13 -11.33
CA ASN A 130 20.17 -1.51 -11.51
C ASN A 130 19.07 -2.44 -12.01
N ASN A 131 17.82 -2.24 -11.59
CA ASN A 131 16.71 -3.14 -11.90
C ASN A 131 15.78 -2.59 -13.00
N ARG A 132 15.78 -3.23 -14.18
CA ARG A 132 14.87 -2.89 -15.30
C ARG A 132 13.40 -3.16 -14.97
N GLU A 133 13.12 -4.23 -14.23
CA GLU A 133 11.77 -4.62 -13.83
C GLU A 133 11.12 -3.57 -12.94
N LEU A 134 11.88 -3.07 -11.95
CA LEU A 134 11.42 -2.01 -11.05
C LEU A 134 11.02 -0.75 -11.83
N ARG A 135 11.82 -0.35 -12.84
CA ARG A 135 11.52 0.82 -13.68
C ARG A 135 10.22 0.65 -14.47
N ASN A 136 10.04 -0.50 -15.12
CA ASN A 136 8.82 -0.79 -15.87
C ASN A 136 7.59 -0.78 -14.96
N LEU A 137 7.73 -1.32 -13.75
CA LEU A 137 6.67 -1.32 -12.73
C LEU A 137 6.34 0.12 -12.27
N THR A 138 7.35 0.96 -12.00
CA THR A 138 7.15 2.37 -11.66
C THR A 138 6.43 3.12 -12.79
N TYR A 139 6.83 2.94 -14.04
CA TYR A 139 6.17 3.59 -15.17
C TYR A 139 4.71 3.16 -15.31
N GLY A 140 4.41 1.86 -15.17
CA GLY A 140 3.03 1.36 -15.20
C GLY A 140 2.15 2.01 -14.13
N PHE A 141 2.66 2.15 -12.91
CA PHE A 141 1.93 2.78 -11.81
C PHE A 141 1.73 4.29 -12.00
N VAL A 142 2.76 5.01 -12.46
CA VAL A 142 2.66 6.44 -12.74
C VAL A 142 1.63 6.70 -13.83
N ILE A 143 1.67 5.95 -14.93
CA ILE A 143 0.70 6.07 -16.02
C ILE A 143 -0.72 5.79 -15.52
N THR A 144 -0.91 4.70 -14.77
CA THR A 144 -2.23 4.33 -14.22
C THR A 144 -2.78 5.42 -13.29
N THR A 145 -1.93 5.99 -12.44
CA THR A 145 -2.32 7.08 -11.52
C THR A 145 -2.75 8.34 -12.29
N ILE A 146 -1.99 8.70 -13.34
CA ILE A 146 -2.31 9.85 -14.20
C ILE A 146 -3.65 9.60 -14.91
N VAL A 147 -3.86 8.42 -15.51
CA VAL A 147 -5.09 8.07 -16.23
C VAL A 147 -6.30 8.12 -15.30
N ILE A 148 -6.23 7.56 -14.10
CA ILE A 148 -7.32 7.60 -13.11
C ILE A 148 -7.61 9.05 -12.69
N THR A 149 -6.58 9.85 -12.46
CA THR A 149 -6.73 11.23 -12.00
C THR A 149 -7.35 12.12 -13.08
N ILE A 150 -6.87 12.01 -14.32
CA ILE A 150 -7.43 12.72 -15.47
C ILE A 150 -8.86 12.24 -15.71
N GLY A 151 -9.11 10.92 -15.72
CA GLY A 151 -10.45 10.36 -15.92
C GLY A 151 -11.46 10.86 -14.89
N ALA A 152 -11.08 10.89 -13.60
CA ALA A 152 -11.90 11.46 -12.55
C ALA A 152 -12.14 12.97 -12.77
N ALA A 153 -11.09 13.74 -13.03
CA ALA A 153 -11.20 15.17 -13.30
C ALA A 153 -12.14 15.47 -14.48
N SER A 154 -11.99 14.73 -15.59
CA SER A 154 -12.84 14.81 -16.77
C SER A 154 -14.29 14.45 -16.48
N ALA A 155 -14.55 13.39 -15.71
CA ALA A 155 -15.92 13.00 -15.35
C ALA A 155 -16.62 14.08 -14.50
N PHE A 156 -15.91 14.68 -13.53
CA PHE A 156 -16.44 15.79 -12.74
C PHE A 156 -16.61 17.06 -13.57
N TYR A 157 -15.70 17.30 -14.52
CA TYR A 157 -15.78 18.43 -15.44
C TYR A 157 -17.01 18.33 -16.34
N MET A 158 -17.26 17.16 -16.97
CA MET A 158 -18.44 16.92 -17.80
C MET A 158 -19.74 17.14 -17.02
N LYS A 159 -19.83 16.64 -15.78
CA LYS A 159 -21.00 16.84 -14.92
C LYS A 159 -21.21 18.31 -14.51
N GLY A 160 -20.14 19.10 -14.45
CA GLY A 160 -20.20 20.54 -14.24
C GLY A 160 -20.58 21.31 -15.50
N TRP A 161 -20.16 20.81 -16.66
CA TRP A 161 -20.38 21.43 -17.97
C TRP A 161 -21.87 21.50 -18.33
N ASP A 162 -22.62 20.42 -18.11
CA ASP A 162 -24.07 20.40 -18.38
C ASP A 162 -24.82 21.47 -17.59
N LYS A 163 -24.43 21.66 -16.32
CA LYS A 163 -25.02 22.67 -15.44
C LYS A 163 -24.61 24.08 -15.80
N TRP A 164 -23.43 24.25 -16.38
CA TRP A 164 -22.93 25.54 -16.84
C TRP A 164 -23.64 25.98 -18.11
N MET A 165 -23.78 25.09 -19.10
CA MET A 165 -24.53 25.37 -20.34
C MET A 165 -26.01 25.69 -20.07
N ALA A 166 -26.60 25.06 -19.05
CA ALA A 166 -28.00 25.31 -18.68
C ALA A 166 -28.22 26.64 -17.93
N ASN A 167 -27.17 27.34 -17.49
CA ASN A 167 -27.31 28.48 -16.59
C ASN A 167 -26.49 29.67 -17.11
N GLU A 168 -27.14 30.54 -17.90
CA GLU A 168 -26.47 31.52 -18.77
C GLU A 168 -25.67 32.64 -18.07
N ARG A 169 -25.71 32.85 -16.76
CA ARG A 169 -25.08 34.06 -16.17
C ARG A 169 -24.49 33.81 -14.79
N GLY A 170 -23.16 33.73 -14.72
CA GLY A 170 -22.43 34.03 -13.49
C GLY A 170 -21.02 33.44 -13.40
N GLY A 171 -19.99 34.29 -13.53
CA GLY A 171 -18.59 33.90 -13.31
C GLY A 171 -18.32 33.27 -11.93
N ARG A 172 -19.11 33.62 -10.90
CA ARG A 172 -19.04 32.97 -9.57
C ARG A 172 -19.42 31.49 -9.60
N LEU A 173 -20.34 31.07 -10.47
CA LEU A 173 -20.73 29.67 -10.64
C LEU A 173 -19.62 28.87 -11.32
N CYS A 174 -18.93 29.46 -12.29
CA CYS A 174 -17.76 28.87 -12.94
C CYS A 174 -16.63 28.62 -11.93
N PHE A 175 -16.30 29.63 -11.11
CA PHE A 175 -15.24 29.50 -10.11
C PHE A 175 -15.56 28.42 -9.05
N ASN A 176 -16.79 28.41 -8.52
CA ASN A 176 -17.19 27.41 -7.51
C ASN A 176 -17.24 25.99 -8.10
N THR A 177 -17.65 25.85 -9.36
CA THR A 177 -17.65 24.55 -10.05
C THR A 177 -16.22 24.09 -10.33
N GLY A 178 -15.34 24.99 -10.75
CA GLY A 178 -13.91 24.72 -10.92
C GLY A 178 -13.24 24.28 -9.62
N MET A 179 -13.50 24.97 -8.49
CA MET A 179 -13.00 24.56 -7.18
C MET A 179 -13.49 23.16 -6.76
N LYS A 180 -14.75 22.83 -7.03
CA LYS A 180 -15.31 21.51 -6.73
C LYS A 180 -14.69 20.42 -7.61
N ALA A 181 -14.52 20.68 -8.90
CA ALA A 181 -13.87 19.77 -9.83
C ALA A 181 -12.39 19.56 -9.45
N GLY A 182 -11.67 20.64 -9.12
CA GLY A 182 -10.29 20.58 -8.64
C GLY A 182 -10.15 19.81 -7.33
N GLY A 183 -11.06 20.04 -6.37
CA GLY A 183 -11.10 19.29 -5.13
C GLY A 183 -11.40 17.80 -5.35
N ALA A 184 -12.29 17.47 -6.28
CA ALA A 184 -12.58 16.09 -6.64
C ALA A 184 -11.40 15.40 -7.35
N ALA A 185 -10.72 16.10 -8.27
CA ALA A 185 -9.52 15.61 -8.94
C ALA A 185 -8.39 15.36 -7.92
N LEU A 186 -8.16 16.29 -6.99
CA LEU A 186 -7.18 16.12 -5.91
C LEU A 186 -7.56 14.95 -5.00
N GLY A 187 -8.85 14.81 -4.66
CA GLY A 187 -9.34 13.68 -3.87
C GLY A 187 -9.10 12.34 -4.57
N ALA A 188 -9.40 12.25 -5.87
CA ALA A 188 -9.16 11.05 -6.66
C ALA A 188 -7.66 10.74 -6.81
N PHE A 189 -6.82 11.78 -6.95
CA PHE A 189 -5.36 11.64 -6.96
C PHE A 189 -4.85 11.07 -5.64
N LEU A 190 -5.27 11.63 -4.50
CA LEU A 190 -4.85 11.15 -3.18
C LEU A 190 -5.36 9.74 -2.89
N ALA A 191 -6.59 9.42 -3.30
CA ALA A 191 -7.17 8.10 -3.14
C ALA A 191 -6.43 7.05 -4.01
N SER A 192 -6.17 7.37 -5.27
CA SER A 192 -5.41 6.50 -6.17
C SER A 192 -3.96 6.34 -5.70
N LEU A 193 -3.28 7.41 -5.27
CA LEU A 193 -1.96 7.32 -4.65
C LEU A 193 -1.95 6.46 -3.38
N GLY A 194 -2.99 6.52 -2.55
CA GLY A 194 -3.09 5.69 -1.36
C GLY A 194 -3.23 4.20 -1.70
N VAL A 195 -4.20 3.86 -2.55
CA VAL A 195 -4.48 2.46 -2.92
C VAL A 195 -3.37 1.88 -3.79
N LEU A 196 -2.99 2.58 -4.85
CA LEU A 196 -1.91 2.16 -5.74
C LEU A 196 -0.56 2.23 -5.04
N GLY A 197 -0.32 3.21 -4.17
CA GLY A 197 0.92 3.27 -3.38
C GLY A 197 1.07 2.06 -2.45
N ALA A 198 -0.02 1.60 -1.85
CA ALA A 198 -0.02 0.37 -1.05
C ALA A 198 0.29 -0.86 -1.93
N LEU A 199 -0.41 -1.04 -3.06
CA LEU A 199 -0.14 -2.15 -3.98
C LEU A 199 1.28 -2.09 -4.58
N TYR A 200 1.75 -0.91 -4.92
CA TYR A 200 3.08 -0.67 -5.44
C TYR A 200 4.13 -1.03 -4.40
N SER A 201 3.95 -0.62 -3.14
CA SER A 201 4.86 -1.00 -2.06
C SER A 201 4.97 -2.53 -1.93
N ASP A 202 3.86 -3.26 -2.07
CA ASP A 202 3.84 -4.73 -2.03
C ASP A 202 4.64 -5.33 -3.19
N LEU A 203 4.44 -4.80 -4.40
CA LEU A 203 5.12 -5.26 -5.61
C LEU A 203 6.62 -4.92 -5.63
N VAL A 204 7.00 -3.73 -5.15
CA VAL A 204 8.42 -3.34 -5.03
C VAL A 204 9.14 -4.24 -4.05
N LEU A 205 8.52 -4.58 -2.91
CA LEU A 205 9.11 -5.53 -1.96
C LEU A 205 9.31 -6.91 -2.60
N GLY A 206 8.33 -7.40 -3.37
CA GLY A 206 8.46 -8.65 -4.12
C GLY A 206 9.58 -8.61 -5.17
N ALA A 207 9.68 -7.50 -5.91
CA ALA A 207 10.71 -7.31 -6.93
C ALA A 207 12.12 -7.25 -6.32
N VAL A 208 12.30 -6.53 -5.20
CA VAL A 208 13.58 -6.43 -4.48
C VAL A 208 13.98 -7.78 -3.87
N ALA A 209 13.01 -8.57 -3.41
CA ALA A 209 13.26 -9.92 -2.89
C ALA A 209 13.52 -10.96 -3.99
N HIS A 210 13.45 -10.59 -5.28
CA HIS A 210 13.42 -11.51 -6.42
C HIS A 210 12.38 -12.63 -6.26
N ASN A 211 11.32 -12.38 -5.50
CA ASN A 211 10.31 -13.38 -5.13
C ASN A 211 8.92 -12.78 -5.26
N TRP A 212 8.38 -12.88 -6.47
CA TRP A 212 7.04 -12.42 -6.82
C TRP A 212 5.93 -13.26 -6.17
N THR A 213 6.25 -14.49 -5.73
CA THR A 213 5.28 -15.41 -5.10
C THR A 213 4.98 -15.09 -3.64
N GLY A 214 5.69 -14.14 -3.03
CA GLY A 214 5.38 -13.66 -1.68
C GLY A 214 5.70 -14.66 -0.56
N MET A 215 6.44 -15.73 -0.85
CA MET A 215 6.94 -16.62 0.20
C MET A 215 8.10 -15.95 0.94
N PRO A 216 8.05 -15.86 2.28
CA PRO A 216 9.13 -15.25 3.04
C PRO A 216 10.38 -16.15 2.99
N ASN A 217 11.48 -15.63 2.43
CA ASN A 217 12.82 -16.15 2.70
C ASN A 217 13.25 -15.68 4.10
N GLU A 218 14.03 -16.50 4.82
CA GLU A 218 14.45 -16.22 6.21
C GLU A 218 15.08 -14.82 6.36
N ASP A 219 15.83 -14.37 5.36
CA ASP A 219 16.53 -13.08 5.37
C ASP A 219 15.61 -11.86 5.36
N ASN A 220 14.39 -12.01 4.83
CA ASN A 220 13.43 -10.90 4.65
C ASN A 220 12.17 -11.02 5.53
N ALA A 221 12.13 -12.00 6.43
CA ALA A 221 10.96 -12.27 7.28
C ALA A 221 10.55 -11.04 8.09
N LEU A 222 11.51 -10.24 8.57
CA LEU A 222 11.23 -9.09 9.44
C LEU A 222 10.53 -7.94 8.69
N LEU A 223 10.91 -7.71 7.42
CA LEU A 223 10.23 -6.74 6.55
C LEU A 223 8.79 -7.19 6.27
N TYR A 224 8.61 -8.47 5.95
CA TYR A 224 7.29 -9.08 5.74
C TYR A 224 6.38 -8.96 6.98
N TRP A 225 6.91 -9.21 8.18
CA TRP A 225 6.15 -9.06 9.42
C TRP A 225 5.80 -7.62 9.75
N SER A 226 6.70 -6.67 9.51
CA SER A 226 6.41 -5.24 9.72
C SER A 226 5.25 -4.77 8.83
N TRP A 227 5.25 -5.24 7.59
CA TRP A 227 4.19 -5.00 6.62
C TRP A 227 2.86 -5.62 7.06
N PHE A 228 2.89 -6.89 7.47
CA PHE A 228 1.70 -7.63 7.92
C PHE A 228 1.05 -6.96 9.13
N ILE A 229 1.87 -6.52 10.08
CA ILE A 229 1.43 -5.77 11.26
C ILE A 229 0.80 -4.43 10.84
N SER A 230 1.45 -3.66 9.96
CA SER A 230 0.92 -2.37 9.52
C SER A 230 -0.44 -2.47 8.82
N LYS A 231 -0.69 -3.56 8.07
CA LYS A 231 -1.98 -3.79 7.40
C LYS A 231 -3.09 -4.19 8.38
N ARG A 232 -2.75 -4.83 9.50
CA ARG A 232 -3.73 -5.36 10.45
C ARG A 232 -4.03 -4.44 11.63
N ILE A 233 -3.11 -3.55 12.02
CA ILE A 233 -3.35 -2.59 13.11
C ILE A 233 -4.62 -1.72 12.90
N PRO A 234 -4.91 -1.19 11.70
CA PRO A 234 -6.11 -0.38 11.49
C PRO A 234 -7.41 -1.14 11.73
N LEU A 235 -7.42 -2.47 11.52
CA LEU A 235 -8.59 -3.32 11.75
C LEU A 235 -8.89 -3.52 13.24
N PHE A 236 -7.93 -3.28 14.13
CA PHE A 236 -8.11 -3.37 15.58
C PHE A 236 -8.45 -2.02 16.25
N ALA A 237 -8.54 -0.94 15.47
CA ALA A 237 -8.83 0.39 15.97
C ALA A 237 -10.33 0.75 15.95
N TYR A 238 -11.20 -0.23 15.73
CA TYR A 238 -12.66 -0.08 15.65
C TYR A 238 -13.38 -0.89 16.73
#